data_AF-A0A537RRJ6-F1
#
_entry.id   AF-A0A537RRJ6-F1
#
_cell.length_a   1.000
_cell.length_b   1.000
_cell.length_c   1.000
_cell.angle_alpha   90.00
_cell.angle_beta   90.00
_cell.angle_gamma   90.00
#
_symmetry.space_group_name_H-M   'P 1'
#
loop_
_entity.id
_entity.type
_entity.pdbx_description
1 polymer ?
#
loop_
_entity_poly.entity_id
_entity_poly.type
_entity_poly.pdbx_seq_one_letter_code
_entity_poly.pdbx_strand_id
1 'polypeptide(L)'
;NQITTSPLGILIYLPFQEGRGIGLVNKIRAYALQDQGYDTVDTNVAIGAPIEARDYDLAAHILFDLGYTEIKLLTNNPAKVEALREEGLEVVEQLPLIVTPSPYNKRYLATKKERMAHKL
;
A
#
# COMPACT_ATOMS: atom_id res chain seq x y z
N ASN A 1 -14.45 -7.58 4.08
CA ASN A 1 -15.82 -7.62 3.56
C ASN A 1 -16.43 -6.26 3.18
N GLN A 2 -15.70 -5.13 3.23
CA GLN A 2 -16.30 -3.83 2.90
C GLN A 2 -16.72 -3.68 1.42
N ILE A 3 -16.00 -4.33 0.49
CA ILE A 3 -16.31 -4.30 -0.96
C ILE A 3 -17.55 -5.13 -1.27
N THR A 4 -17.67 -6.34 -0.71
CA THR A 4 -18.76 -7.30 -1.00
C THR A 4 -20.10 -6.91 -0.40
N THR A 5 -20.10 -6.02 0.60
CA THR A 5 -21.32 -5.50 1.24
C THR A 5 -21.74 -4.14 0.67
N SER A 6 -20.94 -3.56 -0.24
CA SER A 6 -21.28 -2.31 -0.92
C SER A 6 -22.13 -2.61 -2.15
N PRO A 7 -23.11 -1.75 -2.51
CA PRO A 7 -23.85 -1.88 -3.77
C PRO A 7 -22.94 -1.82 -5.00
N LEU A 8 -21.84 -1.08 -4.90
CA LEU A 8 -20.81 -0.92 -5.93
C LEU A 8 -19.43 -0.97 -5.25
N GLY A 9 -18.58 -1.87 -5.72
CA GLY A 9 -17.25 -2.06 -5.17
C GLY A 9 -16.30 -2.62 -6.22
N ILE A 10 -15.11 -2.02 -6.32
CA ILE A 10 -14.08 -2.42 -7.28
C ILE A 10 -12.81 -2.79 -6.50
N LEU A 11 -12.20 -3.92 -6.88
CA LEU A 11 -10.88 -4.30 -6.44
C LEU A 11 -9.93 -4.24 -7.63
N ILE A 12 -9.02 -3.26 -7.63
CA ILE A 12 -7.98 -3.14 -8.64
C ILE A 12 -6.72 -3.85 -8.14
N TYR A 13 -6.30 -4.88 -8.87
CA TYR A 13 -5.06 -5.59 -8.64
C TYR A 13 -3.98 -5.09 -9.60
N LEU A 14 -3.03 -4.31 -9.09
CA LEU A 14 -1.91 -3.79 -9.88
C LEU A 14 -0.75 -4.79 -9.89
N PRO A 15 -0.37 -5.33 -11.07
CA PRO A 15 0.79 -6.21 -11.16
C PRO A 15 2.10 -5.44 -10.93
N PHE A 16 3.19 -6.17 -10.70
CA PHE A 16 4.56 -5.62 -10.59
C PHE A 16 4.84 -4.69 -9.40
N GLN A 17 3.92 -4.55 -8.43
CA GLN A 17 4.12 -3.71 -7.24
C GLN A 17 4.54 -4.47 -5.97
N GLU A 18 4.98 -5.72 -6.13
CA GLU A 18 5.41 -6.57 -5.01
C GLU A 18 6.56 -5.91 -4.24
N GLY A 19 6.57 -6.06 -2.90
CA GLY A 19 7.61 -5.47 -2.06
C GLY A 19 7.64 -3.93 -2.03
N ARG A 20 6.55 -3.23 -2.36
CA ARG A 20 6.51 -1.77 -2.60
C ARG A 20 7.20 -1.34 -3.90
N GLY A 21 7.05 -2.14 -4.95
CA GLY A 21 7.63 -1.88 -6.28
C GLY A 21 9.06 -2.38 -6.47
N ILE A 22 9.70 -2.93 -5.43
CA ILE A 22 11.08 -3.43 -5.50
C ILE A 22 11.16 -4.86 -6.08
N GLY A 23 10.02 -5.53 -6.22
CA GLY A 23 9.91 -6.89 -6.72
C GLY A 23 10.10 -7.97 -5.64
N LEU A 24 9.65 -9.18 -5.96
CA LEU A 24 9.64 -10.32 -5.04
C LEU A 24 11.06 -10.72 -4.57
N VAL A 25 12.03 -10.71 -5.48
CA VAL A 25 13.42 -11.11 -5.16
C VAL A 25 14.01 -10.18 -4.10
N ASN A 26 13.85 -8.87 -4.26
CA ASN A 26 14.35 -7.90 -3.29
C ASN A 26 13.58 -7.94 -1.98
N LYS A 27 12.27 -8.24 -2.00
CA LYS A 27 11.50 -8.52 -0.78
C LYS A 27 12.06 -9.71 0.00
N ILE A 28 12.42 -10.80 -0.67
CA ILE A 28 13.04 -11.97 -0.02
C ILE A 28 14.40 -11.61 0.57
N ARG A 29 15.24 -10.87 -0.16
CA ARG A 29 16.53 -10.38 0.35
C ARG A 29 16.35 -9.48 1.58
N ALA A 30 15.35 -8.61 1.56
CA ALA A 30 15.02 -7.75 2.68
C ALA A 30 14.62 -8.56 3.93
N TYR A 31 13.84 -9.64 3.77
CA TYR A 31 13.50 -10.52 4.88
C TYR A 31 14.72 -11.24 5.46
N ALA A 32 15.62 -11.73 4.60
CA ALA A 32 16.85 -12.38 5.07
C ALA A 32 17.74 -11.45 5.91
N LEU A 33 17.76 -10.15 5.60
CA LEU A 33 18.49 -9.14 6.38
C LEU A 33 17.75 -8.76 7.67
N GLN A 34 16.41 -8.65 7.64
CA GLN A 34 15.62 -8.37 8.83
C GLN A 34 15.71 -9.50 9.88
N ASP A 35 15.81 -10.75 9.43
CA ASP A 35 16.01 -11.91 10.32
C ASP A 35 17.37 -11.88 11.01
N GLN A 36 18.35 -11.17 10.45
CA GLN A 36 19.66 -10.93 11.05
C GLN A 36 19.66 -9.73 12.03
N GLY A 37 18.51 -9.09 12.24
CA GLY A 37 18.34 -7.99 13.19
C GLY A 37 18.46 -6.58 12.59
N TYR A 38 18.58 -6.46 11.25
CA TYR A 38 18.57 -5.16 10.59
C TYR A 38 17.18 -4.53 10.62
N ASP A 39 17.11 -3.21 10.82
CA ASP A 39 15.86 -2.47 10.67
C ASP A 39 15.44 -2.43 9.19
N THR A 40 14.14 -2.32 8.95
CA THR A 40 13.50 -2.22 7.63
C THR A 40 14.05 -1.09 6.75
N VAL A 41 14.49 0.02 7.36
CA VAL A 41 15.08 1.17 6.63
C VAL A 41 16.51 0.85 6.20
N ASP A 42 17.35 0.39 7.12
CA ASP A 42 18.74 -0.01 6.86
C ASP A 42 18.80 -1.14 5.83
N THR A 43 17.83 -2.05 5.88
CA THR A 43 17.66 -3.14 4.93
C THR A 43 17.43 -2.63 3.51
N ASN A 44 16.53 -1.64 3.32
CA ASN A 44 16.24 -1.09 2.00
C ASN A 44 17.46 -0.34 1.42
N VAL A 45 18.18 0.40 2.27
CA VAL A 45 19.42 1.07 1.88
C VAL A 45 20.49 0.03 1.49
N ALA A 46 20.64 -1.04 2.26
CA ALA A 46 21.62 -2.10 2.01
C ALA A 46 21.39 -2.86 0.69
N ILE A 47 20.13 -2.95 0.22
CA ILE A 47 19.79 -3.57 -1.06
C ILE A 47 19.65 -2.56 -2.21
N GLY A 48 19.91 -1.27 -1.97
CA GLY A 48 19.80 -0.20 -2.97
C GLY A 48 18.38 0.05 -3.47
N ALA A 49 17.36 -0.27 -2.66
CA ALA A 49 15.96 -0.15 -3.05
C ALA A 49 15.30 1.11 -2.46
N PRO A 50 14.43 1.79 -3.23
CA PRO A 50 13.66 2.92 -2.72
C PRO A 50 12.73 2.48 -1.58
N ILE A 51 12.47 3.39 -0.64
CA ILE A 51 11.57 3.13 0.51
C ILE A 51 10.12 2.89 0.04
N GLU A 52 9.75 3.54 -1.07
CA GLU A 52 8.47 3.46 -1.77
C GLU A 52 8.71 3.64 -3.27
N ALA A 53 8.26 2.69 -4.10
CA ALA A 53 8.32 2.77 -5.56
C ALA A 53 7.01 2.35 -6.23
N ARG A 54 5.90 2.34 -5.48
CA ARG A 54 4.58 2.08 -6.05
C ARG A 54 4.08 3.32 -6.79
N ASP A 55 3.57 3.05 -7.97
CA ASP A 55 2.93 3.99 -8.87
C ASP A 55 1.41 3.72 -8.86
N TYR A 56 0.59 4.75 -8.74
CA TYR A 56 -0.87 4.59 -8.68
C TYR A 56 -1.59 5.13 -9.92
N ASP A 57 -0.87 5.60 -10.92
CA ASP A 57 -1.36 6.26 -12.13
C ASP A 57 -2.20 5.26 -12.94
N LEU A 58 -1.71 4.03 -13.06
CA LEU A 58 -2.45 2.95 -13.70
C LEU A 58 -3.81 2.69 -13.02
N ALA A 59 -3.91 2.80 -11.69
CA ALA A 59 -5.20 2.64 -11.01
C ALA A 59 -6.14 3.81 -11.30
N ALA A 60 -5.64 5.04 -11.37
CA ALA A 60 -6.44 6.20 -11.75
C ALA A 60 -6.97 6.05 -13.18
N HIS A 61 -6.12 5.69 -14.13
CA HIS A 61 -6.53 5.44 -15.52
C HIS A 61 -7.58 4.34 -15.66
N ILE A 62 -7.44 3.22 -14.94
CA ILE A 62 -8.46 2.16 -14.92
C ILE A 62 -9.80 2.70 -14.41
N LEU A 63 -9.79 3.50 -13.35
CA LEU A 63 -11.02 4.08 -12.80
C LEU A 63 -11.68 5.05 -13.78
N PHE A 64 -10.90 5.90 -14.46
CA PHE A 64 -11.42 6.80 -15.49
C PHE A 64 -12.00 6.06 -16.70
N ASP A 65 -11.33 5.01 -17.18
CA ASP A 65 -11.82 4.18 -18.28
C ASP A 65 -13.15 3.48 -17.93
N LEU A 66 -13.31 3.10 -16.66
CA LEU A 66 -14.57 2.58 -16.12
C LEU A 66 -15.63 3.66 -15.83
N GLY A 67 -15.31 4.93 -16.05
CA GLY A 67 -16.23 6.07 -15.85
C GLY A 67 -16.34 6.58 -14.42
N TYR A 68 -15.41 6.22 -13.53
CA TYR A 68 -15.39 6.66 -12.14
C TYR A 68 -14.39 7.80 -11.94
N THR A 69 -14.89 8.99 -11.61
CA THR A 69 -14.09 10.17 -11.26
C THR A 69 -14.08 10.46 -9.75
N GLU A 70 -15.01 9.86 -9.01
CA GLU A 70 -15.21 10.05 -7.57
C GLU A 70 -15.23 8.69 -6.86
N ILE A 71 -14.43 8.52 -5.80
CA ILE A 71 -14.36 7.24 -5.05
C ILE A 71 -14.29 7.42 -3.54
N LYS A 72 -14.82 6.41 -2.84
CA LYS A 72 -14.45 6.11 -1.44
C LYS A 72 -13.31 5.11 -1.45
N LEU A 73 -12.14 5.53 -0.96
CA LEU A 73 -10.92 4.74 -1.05
C LEU A 73 -10.63 4.00 0.26
N LEU A 74 -10.56 2.67 0.17
CA LEU A 74 -10.10 1.81 1.26
C LEU A 74 -8.56 1.79 1.32
N THR A 75 -7.95 2.59 2.19
CA THR A 75 -6.49 2.65 2.36
C THR A 75 -6.06 3.21 3.71
N ASN A 76 -5.00 2.63 4.28
CA ASN A 76 -4.28 3.21 5.43
C ASN A 76 -3.01 3.98 5.00
N ASN A 77 -2.70 4.00 3.70
CA ASN A 77 -1.53 4.68 3.15
C ASN A 77 -1.91 6.08 2.64
N PRO A 78 -1.49 7.18 3.29
CA PRO A 78 -1.79 8.53 2.84
C PRO A 78 -1.15 8.85 1.48
N ALA A 79 0.02 8.31 1.15
CA ALA A 79 0.67 8.55 -0.14
C ALA A 79 -0.17 8.01 -1.32
N LYS A 80 -0.96 6.96 -1.11
CA LYS A 80 -1.90 6.45 -2.12
C LYS A 80 -3.06 7.40 -2.37
N VAL A 81 -3.52 8.10 -1.33
CA VAL A 81 -4.59 9.09 -1.46
C VAL A 81 -4.09 10.26 -2.29
N GLU A 82 -2.89 10.76 -1.99
CA GLU A 82 -2.31 11.90 -2.68
C GLU A 82 -2.04 11.59 -4.16
N ALA A 83 -1.37 10.47 -4.45
CA ALA A 83 -1.09 10.08 -5.83
C ALA A 83 -2.36 9.99 -6.70
N LEU A 84 -3.45 9.43 -6.17
CA LEU A 84 -4.70 9.35 -6.92
C LEU A 84 -5.36 10.74 -7.13
N ARG A 85 -5.18 11.66 -6.19
CA ARG A 85 -5.67 13.04 -6.33
C ARG A 85 -4.87 13.84 -7.34
N GLU A 86 -3.55 13.65 -7.37
CA GLU A 86 -2.65 14.26 -8.36
C GLU A 86 -3.03 13.85 -9.78
N GLU A 87 -3.48 12.60 -9.96
CA GLU A 87 -4.04 12.08 -11.21
C GLU A 87 -5.45 12.60 -11.54
N GLY A 88 -6.01 13.49 -10.71
CA GLY A 88 -7.30 14.14 -10.94
C GLY A 88 -8.51 13.37 -10.41
N LEU A 89 -8.30 12.31 -9.63
CA LEU A 89 -9.38 11.49 -9.07
C LEU A 89 -9.87 12.06 -7.74
N GLU A 90 -11.18 12.23 -7.60
CA GLU A 90 -11.77 12.80 -6.38
C GLU A 90 -11.93 11.72 -5.30
N VAL A 91 -11.01 11.72 -4.33
CA VAL A 91 -11.11 10.86 -3.14
C VAL A 91 -11.96 11.56 -2.07
N VAL A 92 -13.27 11.31 -2.10
CA VAL A 92 -14.27 11.93 -1.20
C VAL A 92 -14.24 11.37 0.21
N GLU A 93 -13.78 10.13 0.38
CA GLU A 93 -13.69 9.50 1.69
C GLU A 93 -12.52 8.52 1.73
N GLN A 94 -11.66 8.65 2.75
CA GLN A 94 -10.64 7.64 3.06
C GLN A 94 -11.18 6.73 4.16
N LEU A 95 -11.46 5.48 3.79
CA LEU A 95 -11.92 4.45 4.71
C LEU A 95 -10.73 3.61 5.20
N PRO A 96 -10.58 3.38 6.51
CA PRO A 96 -9.48 2.56 7.03
C PRO A 96 -9.68 1.08 6.65
N LEU A 97 -8.58 0.45 6.25
CA LEU A 97 -8.51 -0.99 6.04
C LEU A 97 -8.19 -1.67 7.38
N ILE A 98 -9.24 -2.07 8.10
CA ILE A 98 -9.09 -2.77 9.39
C ILE A 98 -8.70 -4.22 9.11
N VAL A 99 -7.49 -4.60 9.54
CA VAL A 99 -7.00 -5.99 9.48
C VAL A 99 -6.79 -6.48 10.90
N THR A 100 -7.46 -7.58 11.27
CA THR A 100 -7.24 -8.21 12.57
C THR A 100 -5.79 -8.71 12.67
N PRO A 101 -4.99 -8.23 13.64
CA PRO A 101 -3.61 -8.70 13.80
C PRO A 101 -3.59 -10.19 14.15
N SER A 102 -2.81 -10.97 13.42
CA SER A 102 -2.41 -12.32 13.82
C SER A 102 -1.19 -12.26 14.75
N PRO A 103 -0.89 -13.31 15.52
CA PRO A 103 0.30 -13.37 16.36
C PRO A 103 1.61 -13.11 15.59
N TYR A 104 1.66 -13.45 14.30
CA TYR A 104 2.86 -13.39 13.47
C TYR A 104 3.15 -12.00 12.88
N ASN A 105 2.15 -11.12 12.81
CA ASN A 105 2.26 -9.81 12.15
C ASN A 105 2.07 -8.62 13.11
N LYS A 106 1.93 -8.86 14.42
CA LYS A 106 1.90 -7.81 15.46
C LYS A 106 3.14 -6.90 15.45
N ARG A 107 4.35 -7.48 15.40
CA ARG A 107 5.61 -6.70 15.41
C ARG A 107 5.75 -5.84 14.15
N TYR A 108 5.39 -6.41 12.99
CA TYR A 108 5.39 -5.72 11.71
C TYR A 108 4.38 -4.56 11.64
N LEU A 109 3.16 -4.75 12.18
CA LEU A 109 2.14 -3.70 12.22
C LEU A 109 2.52 -2.54 13.15
N ALA A 110 3.21 -2.81 14.27
CA ALA A 110 3.69 -1.78 15.18
C ALA A 110 4.69 -0.83 14.51
N THR A 111 5.72 -1.37 13.82
CA THR A 111 6.70 -0.57 13.06
C THR A 111 6.04 0.28 11.97
N LYS A 112 4.99 -0.26 11.32
CA LYS A 112 4.25 0.44 10.27
C LYS A 112 3.48 1.67 10.78
N LYS A 113 2.98 1.60 12.02
CA LYS A 113 2.25 2.68 12.68
C LYS A 113 3.17 3.84 13.07
N GLU A 114 4.31 3.53 13.70
CA GLU A 114 5.19 4.53 14.29
C GLU A 114 6.01 5.32 13.27
N ARG A 115 6.44 4.70 12.16
CA ARG A 115 7.39 5.32 11.23
C ARG A 115 6.85 5.66 9.85
N MET A 116 5.66 5.16 9.47
CA MET A 116 5.12 5.35 8.11
C MET A 116 3.77 6.07 8.07
N ALA A 117 3.37 6.72 9.17
CA ALA A 117 2.12 7.50 9.28
C ALA A 117 0.84 6.72 8.89
N HIS A 118 0.88 5.39 8.95
CA HIS A 118 -0.30 4.57 8.68
C HIS A 118 -1.31 4.72 9.82
N LYS A 119 -2.54 5.14 9.50
CA LYS A 119 -3.68 5.07 10.42
C LYS A 119 -4.12 3.60 10.49
N LEU A 120 -3.81 2.92 11.60
CA LEU A 120 -4.31 1.57 11.91
C LEU A 120 -5.64 1.67 12.67
#